data_AF-A0A401MG03-F1
#
_entry.id   AF-A0A401MG03-F1
#
_cell.length_a   1.000
_cell.length_b   1.000
_cell.length_c   1.000
_cell.angle_alpha   90.00
_cell.angle_beta   90.00
_cell.angle_gamma   90.00
#
_symmetry.space_group_name_H-M   'P 1'
#
loop_
_entity.id
_entity.type
_entity.pdbx_description
1 polymer ?
#
loop_
_entity_poly.entity_id
_entity_poly.type
_entity_poly.pdbx_seq_one_letter_code
_entity_poly.pdbx_strand_id
1 'polypeptide(L)'
;MSTDRQPMDLEAYTERARSGPCFVCAFLAGHPDYPHEKVFEDEHHVAFLDKWPTVPGKVLVAPKAHIEHAVRDLDEAAYTRLMLTVREIALAVEDVFASERTYLYSLGSQQGNAHLHWHIAGLPPGTPYQQQQFHALMTENGVLPLPPDEAADMAARLREAVAARGVLRTG
;
A
#
# COMPACT_ATOMS: atom_id res chain seq x y z
N MET A 1 -0.90 -15.97 -10.09
CA MET A 1 -0.74 -14.56 -10.48
C MET A 1 0.45 -14.47 -11.42
N SER A 2 0.31 -13.78 -12.56
CA SER A 2 1.46 -13.57 -13.45
C SER A 2 2.49 -12.67 -12.76
N THR A 3 3.77 -12.99 -12.92
CA THR A 3 4.90 -12.13 -12.51
C THR A 3 5.35 -11.20 -13.64
N ASP A 4 4.69 -11.28 -14.80
CA ASP A 4 5.02 -10.46 -15.95
C ASP A 4 4.53 -9.04 -15.72
N ARG A 5 5.50 -8.14 -15.58
CA ARG A 5 5.23 -6.71 -15.40
C ARG A 5 4.78 -6.10 -16.71
N GLN A 6 3.78 -5.24 -16.62
CA GLN A 6 3.27 -4.42 -17.71
C GLN A 6 3.78 -2.98 -17.57
N PRO A 7 4.09 -2.28 -18.68
CA PRO A 7 4.39 -0.87 -18.63
C PRO A 7 3.23 -0.08 -18.01
N MET A 8 3.57 0.90 -17.17
CA MET A 8 2.60 1.83 -16.59
C MET A 8 2.58 3.12 -17.42
N ASP A 9 1.39 3.68 -17.62
CA ASP A 9 1.24 5.03 -18.18
C ASP A 9 1.64 6.07 -17.13
N LEU A 10 2.92 6.44 -17.15
CA LEU A 10 3.51 7.37 -16.19
C LEU A 10 3.03 8.81 -16.39
N GLU A 11 2.64 9.19 -17.61
CA GLU A 11 2.15 10.55 -17.89
C GLU A 11 0.76 10.72 -17.29
N ALA A 12 -0.16 9.79 -17.57
CA ALA A 12 -1.50 9.79 -16.99
C ALA A 12 -1.46 9.67 -15.46
N TYR A 13 -0.57 8.83 -14.92
CA TYR A 13 -0.35 8.74 -13.48
C TYR A 13 0.13 10.08 -12.89
N THR A 14 1.12 10.71 -13.51
CA THR A 14 1.69 11.98 -13.04
C THR A 14 0.64 13.08 -13.05
N GLU A 15 -0.14 13.20 -14.12
CA GLU A 15 -1.23 14.16 -14.22
C GLU A 15 -2.24 13.94 -13.10
N ARG A 16 -2.71 12.69 -12.93
CA ARG A 16 -3.66 12.33 -11.87
C ARG A 16 -3.14 12.64 -10.47
N ALA A 17 -1.86 12.37 -10.21
CA ALA A 17 -1.25 12.59 -8.90
C ALA A 17 -1.07 14.08 -8.58
N ARG A 18 -0.89 14.94 -9.59
CA ARG A 18 -0.63 16.38 -9.42
C ARG A 18 -1.88 17.25 -9.46
N SER A 19 -2.87 16.90 -10.29
CA SER A 19 -4.07 17.72 -10.50
C SER A 19 -5.35 17.12 -9.89
N GLY A 20 -5.34 15.83 -9.57
CA GLY A 20 -6.47 15.15 -8.92
C GLY A 20 -6.58 15.43 -7.41
N PRO A 21 -7.73 15.09 -6.79
CA PRO A 21 -7.86 15.12 -5.34
C PRO A 21 -6.87 14.16 -4.67
N CYS A 22 -6.61 14.38 -3.37
CA CYS A 22 -5.88 13.41 -2.56
C CYS A 22 -6.53 12.02 -2.67
N PHE A 23 -5.76 11.05 -3.17
CA PHE A 23 -6.30 9.71 -3.47
C PHE A 23 -6.77 8.96 -2.22
N VAL A 24 -6.09 9.13 -1.08
CA VAL A 24 -6.51 8.50 0.20
C VAL A 24 -7.80 9.14 0.71
N CYS A 25 -7.91 10.47 0.69
CA CYS A 25 -9.16 11.15 1.07
C CYS A 25 -10.31 10.78 0.14
N ALA A 26 -10.07 10.76 -1.17
CA ALA A 26 -11.08 10.38 -2.16
C ALA A 26 -11.52 8.93 -1.97
N PHE A 27 -10.58 8.01 -1.71
CA PHE A 27 -10.87 6.62 -1.37
C PHE A 27 -11.73 6.51 -0.09
N LEU A 28 -11.32 7.17 0.99
CA LEU A 28 -12.05 7.17 2.27
C LEU A 28 -13.46 7.77 2.13
N ALA A 29 -13.64 8.73 1.22
CA ALA A 29 -14.93 9.32 0.90
C ALA A 29 -15.78 8.45 -0.05
N GLY A 30 -15.26 7.32 -0.54
CA GLY A 30 -15.97 6.43 -1.46
C GLY A 30 -16.08 6.98 -2.89
N HIS A 31 -15.14 7.83 -3.33
CA HIS A 31 -15.15 8.38 -4.67
C HIS A 31 -14.98 7.27 -5.73
N PRO A 32 -15.86 7.18 -6.74
CA PRO A 32 -15.88 6.05 -7.68
C PRO A 32 -14.61 5.90 -8.53
N ASP A 33 -13.88 6.99 -8.79
CA ASP A 33 -12.61 6.95 -9.53
C ASP A 33 -11.41 6.47 -8.70
N TYR A 34 -11.56 6.40 -7.38
CA TYR A 34 -10.52 5.98 -6.43
C TYR A 34 -10.92 4.70 -5.68
N PRO A 35 -11.33 3.62 -6.39
CA PRO A 35 -11.67 2.37 -5.73
C PRO A 35 -10.38 1.70 -5.27
N HIS A 36 -10.39 1.23 -4.02
CA HIS A 36 -9.36 0.37 -3.47
C HIS A 36 -9.99 -0.73 -2.63
N GLU A 37 -9.39 -1.91 -2.69
CA GLU A 37 -9.76 -3.01 -1.83
C GLU A 37 -9.14 -2.82 -0.44
N LYS A 38 -10.01 -2.63 0.56
CA LYS A 38 -9.61 -2.43 1.95
C LYS A 38 -9.19 -3.76 2.58
N VAL A 39 -8.04 -3.77 3.24
CA VAL A 39 -7.51 -4.95 3.95
C VAL A 39 -7.57 -4.79 5.47
N PHE A 40 -7.66 -3.55 5.97
CA PHE A 40 -7.83 -3.24 7.39
C PHE A 40 -8.37 -1.82 7.55
N GLU A 41 -9.13 -1.58 8.62
CA GLU A 41 -9.50 -0.24 9.06
C GLU A 41 -9.77 -0.23 10.58
N ASP A 42 -9.27 0.82 11.23
CA ASP A 42 -9.61 1.17 12.60
C ASP A 42 -10.06 2.65 12.67
N GLU A 43 -10.13 3.18 13.90
CA GLU A 43 -10.50 4.58 14.14
C GLU A 43 -9.55 5.58 13.45
N HIS A 44 -8.26 5.26 13.35
CA HIS A 44 -7.20 6.19 12.94
C HIS A 44 -6.52 5.84 11.62
N HIS A 45 -6.60 4.59 11.17
CA HIS A 45 -5.82 4.07 10.05
C HIS A 45 -6.67 3.26 9.09
N VAL A 46 -6.20 3.21 7.86
CA VAL A 46 -6.73 2.34 6.81
C VAL A 46 -5.56 1.65 6.12
N ALA A 47 -5.74 0.38 5.77
CA ALA A 47 -4.85 -0.34 4.88
C ALA A 47 -5.62 -0.86 3.68
N PHE A 48 -5.04 -0.75 2.49
CA PHE A 48 -5.70 -1.11 1.25
C PHE A 48 -4.70 -1.48 0.16
N LEU A 49 -5.15 -2.25 -0.84
CA LEU A 49 -4.28 -2.67 -1.95
C LEU A 49 -3.83 -1.47 -2.79
N ASP A 50 -2.54 -1.47 -3.16
CA ASP A 50 -2.00 -0.54 -4.14
C ASP A 50 -2.67 -0.80 -5.51
N LYS A 51 -3.09 0.27 -6.18
CA LYS A 51 -3.73 0.19 -7.51
C LYS A 51 -2.76 -0.27 -8.60
N TRP A 52 -1.47 0.01 -8.42
CA TRP A 52 -0.41 -0.30 -9.36
C TRP A 52 0.71 -1.09 -8.65
N PRO A 53 0.42 -2.33 -8.23
CA PRO A 53 1.35 -3.11 -7.43
C PRO A 53 2.59 -3.48 -8.24
N THR A 54 3.77 -3.16 -7.74
CA THR A 54 5.04 -3.60 -8.35
C THR A 54 5.50 -4.96 -7.84
N VAL A 55 4.92 -5.43 -6.73
CA VAL A 55 5.11 -6.77 -6.16
C VAL A 55 3.76 -7.35 -5.73
N PRO A 56 3.61 -8.68 -5.63
CA PRO A 56 2.36 -9.30 -5.19
C PRO A 56 1.96 -8.84 -3.80
N GLY A 57 0.66 -8.59 -3.60
CA GLY A 57 0.14 -8.21 -2.28
C GLY A 57 0.60 -6.84 -1.78
N LYS A 58 1.08 -5.94 -2.65
CA LYS A 58 1.51 -4.59 -2.24
C LYS A 58 0.33 -3.84 -1.59
N VAL A 59 0.52 -3.43 -0.34
CA VAL A 59 -0.48 -2.73 0.48
C VAL A 59 0.03 -1.34 0.83
N LEU A 60 -0.89 -0.38 0.91
CA LEU A 60 -0.66 0.95 1.46
C LEU A 60 -1.32 1.05 2.83
N VAL A 61 -0.63 1.61 3.82
CA VAL A 61 -1.18 1.94 5.14
C VAL A 61 -1.12 3.45 5.33
N ALA A 62 -2.24 4.08 5.65
CA ALA A 62 -2.34 5.52 5.81
C ALA A 62 -3.13 5.88 7.08
N PRO A 63 -2.82 7.00 7.76
CA PRO A 63 -3.75 7.62 8.68
C PRO A 63 -5.00 8.08 7.91
N LYS A 64 -6.16 7.98 8.54
CA LYS A 64 -7.44 8.49 8.00
C LYS A 64 -7.47 10.02 7.97
N ALA A 65 -6.82 10.65 8.96
CA ALA A 65 -6.56 12.08 8.94
C ALA A 65 -5.61 12.44 7.79
N HIS A 66 -5.88 13.54 7.10
CA HIS A 66 -4.97 14.07 6.09
C HIS A 66 -3.74 14.66 6.78
N ILE A 67 -2.63 13.95 6.71
CA ILE A 67 -1.32 14.30 7.27
C ILE A 67 -0.32 14.14 6.16
N GLU A 68 0.60 15.10 5.98
CA GLU A 68 1.54 15.05 4.85
C GLU A 68 2.91 14.50 5.26
N HIS A 69 3.39 14.84 6.45
CA HIS A 69 4.78 14.66 6.81
C HIS A 69 4.97 13.77 8.04
N ALA A 70 5.39 12.51 7.83
CA ALA A 70 5.59 11.52 8.89
C ALA A 70 6.46 12.00 10.07
N VAL A 71 7.47 12.84 9.80
CA VAL A 71 8.44 13.29 10.82
C VAL A 71 7.96 14.50 11.63
N ARG A 72 7.09 15.36 11.06
CA ARG A 72 6.78 16.69 11.65
C ARG A 72 5.33 16.81 12.09
N ASP A 73 4.43 16.11 11.42
CA ASP A 73 3.00 16.28 11.60
C ASP A 73 2.39 15.20 12.52
N LEU A 74 3.21 14.28 13.02
CA LEU A 74 2.81 13.24 13.98
C LEU A 74 3.49 13.48 15.32
N ASP A 75 2.72 13.40 16.40
CA ASP A 75 3.29 13.20 17.72
C ASP A 75 3.84 11.77 17.88
N GLU A 76 4.64 11.54 18.93
CA GLU A 76 5.27 10.24 19.19
C GLU A 76 4.26 9.09 19.30
N ALA A 77 3.09 9.36 19.90
CA ALA A 77 2.07 8.35 20.10
C ALA A 77 1.38 7.98 18.78
N ALA A 78 1.05 8.97 17.94
CA ALA A 78 0.46 8.78 16.63
C ALA A 78 1.43 8.09 15.67
N TYR A 79 2.70 8.49 15.68
CA TYR A 79 3.74 7.82 14.91
C TYR A 79 3.89 6.35 15.32
N THR A 80 3.97 6.08 16.62
CA THR A 80 4.11 4.71 17.14
C THR A 80 2.89 3.85 16.78
N ARG A 81 1.67 4.37 16.94
CA ARG A 81 0.45 3.66 16.53
C ARG A 81 0.46 3.33 15.04
N LEU A 82 0.78 4.30 14.18
CA LEU A 82 0.87 4.09 12.74
C LEU A 82 1.90 3.01 12.39
N MET A 83 3.11 3.05 12.97
CA MET A 83 4.16 2.08 12.68
C MET A 83 3.84 0.67 13.19
N LEU A 84 3.10 0.54 14.30
CA LEU A 84 2.59 -0.75 14.75
C LEU A 84 1.56 -1.32 13.77
N THR A 85 0.64 -0.48 13.25
CA THR A 85 -0.29 -0.89 12.19
C THR A 85 0.47 -1.34 10.94
N VAL A 86 1.46 -0.56 10.48
CA VAL A 86 2.32 -0.93 9.34
C VAL A 86 2.98 -2.29 9.56
N ARG A 87 3.54 -2.53 10.75
CA ARG A 87 4.18 -3.80 11.09
C ARG A 87 3.21 -4.99 11.03
N GLU A 88 2.03 -4.86 11.62
CA GLU A 88 1.07 -5.98 11.64
C GLU A 88 0.51 -6.28 10.26
N ILE A 89 0.26 -5.26 9.43
CA ILE A 89 -0.12 -5.45 8.03
C ILE A 89 1.01 -6.09 7.24
N ALA A 90 2.27 -5.69 7.46
CA ALA A 90 3.42 -6.28 6.79
C ALA A 90 3.58 -7.77 7.14
N LEU A 91 3.39 -8.13 8.40
CA LEU A 91 3.43 -9.53 8.82
C LEU A 91 2.28 -10.34 8.21
N ALA A 92 1.07 -9.79 8.12
CA ALA A 92 -0.03 -10.44 7.41
C ALA A 92 0.26 -10.62 5.91
N VAL A 93 0.95 -9.67 5.27
CA VAL A 93 1.43 -9.82 3.89
C VAL A 93 2.44 -10.96 3.78
N GLU A 94 3.39 -11.06 4.71
CA GLU A 94 4.35 -12.17 4.75
C GLU A 94 3.67 -13.53 4.97
N ASP A 95 2.66 -13.60 5.85
CA ASP A 95 1.87 -14.81 6.10
C ASP A 95 1.14 -15.30 4.83
N VAL A 96 0.69 -14.38 3.96
CA VAL A 96 -0.09 -14.70 2.75
C VAL A 96 0.79 -14.96 1.51
N PHE A 97 1.93 -14.25 1.39
CA PHE A 97 2.76 -14.24 0.19
C PHE A 97 4.15 -14.85 0.36
N ALA A 98 4.53 -15.24 1.60
CA ALA A 98 5.82 -15.82 1.93
C ALA A 98 7.00 -14.97 1.43
N SER A 99 6.94 -13.65 1.64
CA SER A 99 8.00 -12.72 1.21
C SER A 99 9.36 -13.10 1.80
N GLU A 100 10.43 -13.01 1.00
CA GLU A 100 11.81 -13.17 1.47
C GLU A 100 12.25 -11.97 2.32
N ARG A 101 11.80 -10.78 1.92
CA ARG A 101 12.07 -9.51 2.58
C ARG A 101 10.92 -8.55 2.32
N THR A 102 10.50 -7.81 3.33
CA THR A 102 9.52 -6.74 3.17
C THR A 102 10.20 -5.38 3.19
N TYR A 103 9.97 -4.58 2.14
CA TYR A 103 10.38 -3.18 2.09
C TYR A 103 9.26 -2.29 2.62
N LEU A 104 9.61 -1.43 3.58
CA LEU A 104 8.73 -0.42 4.15
C LEU A 104 9.27 0.96 3.80
N TYR A 105 8.48 1.77 3.11
CA TYR A 105 8.90 3.10 2.69
C TYR A 105 7.70 4.03 2.58
N SER A 106 7.93 5.31 2.83
CA SER A 106 6.94 6.36 2.61
C SER A 106 7.52 7.37 1.63
N LEU A 107 6.76 7.66 0.59
CA LEU A 107 7.08 8.62 -0.46
C LEU A 107 5.92 9.60 -0.56
N GLY A 108 6.15 10.70 -1.25
CA GLY A 108 5.14 11.74 -1.45
C GLY A 108 5.80 13.10 -1.61
N SER A 109 5.00 14.08 -2.01
CA SER A 109 5.42 15.47 -2.08
C SER A 109 4.21 16.38 -1.99
N GLN A 110 4.43 17.66 -1.68
CA GLN A 110 3.37 18.67 -1.75
C GLN A 110 2.85 18.89 -3.18
N GLN A 111 3.57 18.42 -4.20
CA GLN A 111 3.15 18.54 -5.60
C GLN A 111 2.27 17.38 -6.06
N GLY A 112 2.15 16.32 -5.27
CA GLY A 112 1.39 15.13 -5.60
C GLY A 112 1.68 13.98 -4.63
N ASN A 113 0.67 13.13 -4.40
CA ASN A 113 0.70 12.12 -3.34
C ASN A 113 1.04 12.72 -1.96
N ALA A 114 0.43 13.86 -1.63
CA ALA A 114 0.74 14.61 -0.41
C ALA A 114 0.29 13.91 0.88
N HIS A 115 -0.67 12.98 0.82
CA HIS A 115 -1.15 12.28 2.01
C HIS A 115 -0.21 11.15 2.39
N LEU A 116 0.30 11.18 3.62
CA LEU A 116 1.19 10.20 4.20
C LEU A 116 0.65 8.77 4.03
N HIS A 117 1.43 7.90 3.41
CA HIS A 117 1.17 6.47 3.40
C HIS A 117 2.49 5.70 3.41
N TRP A 118 2.45 4.52 4.00
CA TRP A 118 3.53 3.55 3.98
C TRP A 118 3.22 2.49 2.94
N HIS A 119 4.14 2.29 2.02
CA HIS A 119 4.14 1.17 1.10
C HIS A 119 4.72 -0.05 1.82
N ILE A 120 3.99 -1.16 1.74
CA ILE A 120 4.41 -2.48 2.17
C ILE A 120 4.63 -3.31 0.91
N ALA A 121 5.89 -3.59 0.60
CA ALA A 121 6.27 -4.33 -0.60
C ALA A 121 7.05 -5.59 -0.21
N GLY A 122 6.34 -6.73 -0.20
CA GLY A 122 6.93 -8.05 0.02
C GLY A 122 7.68 -8.53 -1.22
N LEU A 123 9.00 -8.61 -1.14
CA LEU A 123 9.84 -9.15 -2.20
C LEU A 123 9.67 -10.68 -2.26
N PRO A 124 9.28 -11.25 -3.41
CA PRO A 124 9.17 -12.70 -3.55
C PRO A 124 10.52 -13.41 -3.38
N PRO A 125 10.54 -14.62 -2.79
CA PRO A 125 11.74 -15.46 -2.74
C PRO A 125 12.34 -15.75 -4.11
N GLY A 126 13.66 -15.72 -4.19
CA GLY A 126 14.39 -16.04 -5.42
C GLY A 126 14.37 -14.92 -6.46
N THR A 127 13.91 -13.71 -6.10
CA THR A 127 14.03 -12.55 -6.97
C THR A 127 15.50 -12.29 -7.30
N PRO A 128 15.90 -12.27 -8.60
CA PRO A 128 17.29 -12.01 -8.99
C PRO A 128 17.82 -10.72 -8.38
N TYR A 129 19.08 -10.71 -7.96
CA TYR A 129 19.67 -9.58 -7.22
C TYR A 129 19.48 -8.23 -7.93
N GLN A 130 19.63 -8.19 -9.26
CA GLN A 130 19.45 -6.97 -10.06
C GLN A 130 18.02 -6.46 -10.11
N GLN A 131 17.04 -7.31 -9.77
CA GLN A 131 15.62 -6.98 -9.73
C GLN A 131 15.13 -6.61 -8.33
N GLN A 132 16.00 -6.62 -7.31
CA GLN A 132 15.66 -6.25 -5.94
C GLN A 132 15.72 -4.74 -5.71
N GLN A 133 15.42 -4.29 -4.48
CA GLN A 133 15.50 -2.89 -4.06
C GLN A 133 14.70 -1.96 -4.99
N PHE A 134 15.25 -0.81 -5.40
CA PHE A 134 14.55 0.15 -6.26
C PHE A 134 14.03 -0.47 -7.56
N HIS A 135 14.70 -1.47 -8.13
CA HIS A 135 14.15 -2.12 -9.32
C HIS A 135 12.78 -2.76 -9.05
N ALA A 136 12.64 -3.45 -7.91
CA ALA A 136 11.38 -4.05 -7.50
C ALA A 136 10.29 -3.01 -7.18
N LEU A 137 10.68 -1.83 -6.70
CA LEU A 137 9.79 -0.83 -6.11
C LEU A 137 9.29 0.23 -7.09
N MET A 138 10.08 0.57 -8.10
CA MET A 138 9.79 1.67 -9.01
C MET A 138 8.85 1.23 -10.14
N THR A 139 7.76 1.98 -10.34
CA THR A 139 6.72 1.72 -11.34
C THR A 139 7.22 1.81 -12.78
N GLU A 140 8.33 2.51 -13.01
CA GLU A 140 9.05 2.61 -14.28
C GLU A 140 9.56 1.25 -14.76
N ASN A 141 9.78 0.30 -13.83
CA ASN A 141 10.13 -1.09 -14.14
C ASN A 141 8.89 -1.97 -14.38
N GLY A 142 7.71 -1.36 -14.44
CA GLY A 142 6.43 -2.01 -14.69
C GLY A 142 5.71 -2.48 -13.43
N VAL A 143 4.42 -2.74 -13.61
CA VAL A 143 3.45 -3.09 -12.57
C VAL A 143 2.80 -4.42 -12.89
N LEU A 144 2.29 -5.12 -11.87
CA LEU A 144 1.59 -6.37 -12.04
C LEU A 144 0.12 -6.09 -12.38
N PRO A 145 -0.46 -6.80 -13.37
CA PRO A 145 -1.89 -6.71 -13.62
C PRO A 145 -2.63 -7.23 -12.39
N LEU A 146 -3.65 -6.48 -11.95
CA LEU A 146 -4.50 -6.88 -10.83
C LEU A 146 -5.97 -6.69 -11.23
N PRO A 147 -6.58 -7.72 -11.85
CA PRO A 147 -8.01 -7.71 -12.16
C PRO A 147 -8.86 -7.53 -10.91
N PRO A 148 -10.07 -6.93 -11.00
CA PRO A 148 -10.93 -6.68 -9.84
C PRO A 148 -11.23 -7.92 -8.99
N ASP A 149 -11.55 -9.06 -9.62
CA ASP A 149 -11.84 -10.30 -8.89
C ASP A 149 -10.61 -10.83 -8.14
N GLU A 150 -9.42 -10.77 -8.77
CA GLU A 150 -8.17 -11.14 -8.10
C GLU A 150 -7.82 -10.17 -6.96
N ALA A 151 -8.13 -8.87 -7.12
CA ALA A 151 -7.95 -7.88 -6.06
C ALA A 151 -8.85 -8.17 -4.86
N ALA A 152 -10.13 -8.47 -5.10
CA ALA A 152 -11.11 -8.79 -4.06
C ALA A 152 -10.72 -10.05 -3.28
N ASP A 153 -10.32 -11.11 -3.97
CA ASP A 153 -9.84 -12.36 -3.37
C ASP A 153 -8.55 -12.15 -2.57
N MET A 154 -7.61 -11.38 -3.11
CA MET A 154 -6.36 -11.05 -2.44
C MET A 154 -6.62 -10.25 -1.15
N ALA A 155 -7.51 -9.27 -1.21
CA ALA A 155 -7.89 -8.48 -0.05
C ALA A 155 -8.63 -9.33 0.99
N ALA A 156 -9.45 -10.29 0.59
CA ALA A 156 -10.10 -11.23 1.51
C ALA A 156 -9.07 -12.06 2.29
N ARG A 157 -8.10 -12.65 1.61
CA ARG A 157 -7.01 -13.41 2.26
C ARG A 157 -6.19 -12.56 3.22
N LEU A 158 -5.90 -11.31 2.85
CA LEU A 158 -5.19 -10.38 3.74
C LEU A 158 -6.03 -9.99 4.95
N ARG A 159 -7.34 -9.75 4.80
CA ARG A 159 -8.25 -9.49 5.93
C ARG A 159 -8.27 -10.67 6.91
N GLU A 160 -8.35 -11.89 6.40
CA GLU A 160 -8.30 -13.10 7.22
C GLU A 160 -6.97 -13.24 7.97
N ALA A 161 -5.84 -12.99 7.30
CA ALA A 161 -4.52 -13.02 7.92
C ALA A 161 -4.39 -11.95 9.02
N VAL A 162 -4.83 -10.70 8.75
CA VAL A 162 -4.84 -9.63 9.76
C VAL A 162 -5.69 -10.02 10.97
N ALA A 163 -6.89 -10.55 10.75
CA ALA A 163 -7.79 -10.98 11.81
C ALA A 163 -7.19 -12.14 12.65
N ALA A 164 -6.56 -13.12 12.00
CA ALA A 164 -5.94 -14.26 12.68
C ALA A 164 -4.81 -13.87 13.62
N ARG A 165 -4.13 -12.75 13.35
CA ARG A 165 -3.08 -12.22 14.24
C ARG A 165 -3.62 -11.62 15.53
N GLY A 166 -4.85 -11.10 15.52
CA GLY A 166 -5.56 -10.61 16.72
C GLY A 166 -4.93 -9.42 17.45
N VAL A 167 -3.90 -8.79 16.88
CA VAL A 167 -3.20 -7.64 17.48
C VAL A 167 -3.93 -6.33 17.19
N LEU A 168 -4.37 -6.14 15.95
CA LEU A 168 -5.12 -4.96 15.53
C LEU A 168 -6.60 -5.14 15.84
N ARG A 169 -7.24 -4.09 16.34
CA ARG A 169 -8.68 -4.06 16.57
C ARG A 169 -9.33 -3.33 15.41
N THR A 170 -10.31 -3.96 14.77
CA THR A 170 -11.15 -3.31 13.77
C THR A 170 -12.18 -2.42 14.47
N GLY A 171 -12.47 -1.27 13.87
CA GLY A 171 -13.58 -0.40 14.30
C GLY A 171 -14.94 -0.94 13.92
#